data_AF-A0A2T5TW23-F1
#
_entry.id   AF-A0A2T5TW23-F1
#
_cell.length_a   1.000
_cell.length_b   1.000
_cell.length_c   1.000
_cell.angle_alpha   90.00
_cell.angle_beta   90.00
_cell.angle_gamma   90.00
#
_symmetry.space_group_name_H-M   'P 1'
#
loop_
_entity.id
_entity.type
_entity.pdbx_description
1 polymer ?
#
loop_
_entity_poly.entity_id
_entity_poly.type
_entity_poly.pdbx_seq_one_letter_code
_entity_poly.pdbx_strand_id
1 'polypeptide(L)'
;MHRSQQCAFITQNGLSSTAILKRTPTIAYAAAVISAGGNDAENLDLATNLYAIRGRLKVGRAVWLLPYNRDAAATIRWVAQRWGDQVIDLSWARPRKDGVHCLSYSWVARSVIRYGYVPARSSR
;
A
#
# COMPACT_ATOMS: atom_id res chain seq x y z
N MET A 1 12.23 6.81 27.98
CA MET A 1 11.02 7.25 27.24
C MET A 1 11.15 6.84 25.77
N HIS A 2 10.49 5.76 25.35
CA HIS A 2 10.39 5.44 23.91
C HIS A 2 9.28 6.32 23.32
N ARG A 3 9.66 7.32 22.52
CA ARG A 3 8.70 8.00 21.64
C ARG A 3 8.14 6.92 20.73
N SER A 4 6.86 6.59 20.87
CA SER A 4 6.14 5.85 19.84
C SER A 4 6.31 6.64 18.55
N GLN A 5 7.17 6.19 17.63
CA GLN A 5 7.30 6.85 16.34
C GLN A 5 5.93 6.76 15.67
N GLN A 6 5.21 7.88 15.63
CA GLN A 6 3.94 7.95 14.91
C GLN A 6 4.21 7.65 13.43
N CYS A 7 3.48 6.70 12.86
CA CYS A 7 3.52 6.47 11.43
C CYS A 7 3.12 7.75 10.69
N ALA A 8 3.85 8.09 9.62
CA ALA A 8 3.38 9.12 8.71
C ALA A 8 2.15 8.61 7.95
N PHE A 9 1.06 9.38 7.95
CA PHE A 9 -0.15 9.05 7.22
C PHE A 9 -0.25 9.95 5.98
N ILE A 10 -0.05 9.35 4.81
CA ILE A 10 -0.17 10.01 3.51
C ILE A 10 -1.35 9.36 2.77
N THR A 11 -2.52 9.45 3.37
CA THR A 11 -3.74 8.79 2.89
C THR A 11 -4.92 9.75 2.93
N GLN A 12 -5.72 9.77 1.87
CA GLN A 12 -7.01 10.46 1.83
C GLN A 12 -7.95 9.64 0.93
N ASN A 13 -9.24 9.60 1.28
CA ASN A 13 -10.24 8.90 0.49
C ASN A 13 -10.32 9.48 -0.92
N GLY A 14 -10.43 8.60 -1.93
CA GLY A 14 -10.64 8.99 -3.33
C GLY A 14 -9.39 9.47 -4.09
N LEU A 15 -8.19 9.41 -3.52
CA LEU A 15 -6.98 9.79 -4.27
C LEU A 15 -6.69 8.80 -5.41
N SER A 16 -6.32 9.34 -6.57
CA SER A 16 -5.69 8.59 -7.66
C SER A 16 -4.19 8.41 -7.43
N SER A 17 -3.57 7.48 -8.15
CA SER A 17 -2.12 7.25 -8.12
C SER A 17 -1.32 8.53 -8.45
N THR A 18 -1.78 9.36 -9.38
CA THR A 18 -1.16 10.65 -9.71
C THR A 18 -1.15 11.61 -8.51
N ALA A 19 -2.27 11.68 -7.77
CA ALA A 19 -2.38 12.54 -6.59
C ALA A 19 -1.55 12.00 -5.41
N ILE A 20 -1.50 10.68 -5.24
CA ILE A 20 -0.64 10.02 -4.25
C ILE A 20 0.82 10.34 -4.57
N LEU A 21 1.26 10.14 -5.82
CA LEU A 21 2.63 10.42 -6.25
C LEU A 21 3.07 11.84 -5.90
N LYS A 22 2.24 12.85 -6.19
CA LYS A 22 2.54 14.26 -5.84
C LYS A 22 2.77 14.48 -4.34
N ARG A 23 2.13 13.68 -3.49
CA ARG A 23 2.21 13.77 -2.02
C ARG A 23 3.26 12.84 -1.42
N THR A 24 3.73 11.84 -2.16
CA THR A 24 4.73 10.89 -1.68
C THR A 24 6.07 11.60 -1.48
N PRO A 25 6.58 11.69 -0.23
CA PRO A 25 7.84 12.34 0.07
C PRO A 25 9.01 11.44 -0.28
N THR A 26 10.18 12.06 -0.50
CA THR A 26 11.44 11.36 -0.77
C THR A 26 12.24 11.19 0.52
N ILE A 27 11.70 10.44 1.48
CA ILE A 27 12.34 10.19 2.79
C ILE A 27 12.39 8.70 3.11
N ALA A 28 13.26 8.33 4.04
CA ALA A 28 13.40 6.96 4.50
C ALA A 28 12.38 6.62 5.58
N TYR A 29 11.75 5.45 5.44
CA TYR A 29 10.88 4.87 6.46
C TYR A 29 11.35 3.44 6.76
N ALA A 30 11.00 2.93 7.95
CA ALA A 30 11.28 1.54 8.31
C ALA A 30 10.54 0.54 7.41
N ALA A 31 9.28 0.84 7.06
CA ALA A 31 8.43 0.05 6.18
C ALA A 31 7.27 0.91 5.64
N ALA A 32 6.65 0.47 4.54
CA ALA A 32 5.45 1.13 3.97
C ALA A 32 4.29 0.15 3.76
N VAL A 33 3.07 0.60 3.99
CA VAL A 33 1.85 -0.05 3.50
C VAL A 33 1.27 0.86 2.43
N ILE A 34 1.02 0.32 1.25
CA ILE A 34 0.59 1.12 0.10
C ILE A 34 -0.74 0.57 -0.43
N SER A 35 -1.72 1.46 -0.51
CA SER A 35 -3.04 1.21 -1.11
C SER A 35 -3.29 2.31 -2.13
N ALA A 36 -3.15 1.98 -3.41
CA ALA A 36 -3.28 2.89 -4.54
C ALA A 36 -3.86 2.12 -5.74
N GLY A 37 -4.31 2.81 -6.79
CA GLY A 37 -4.83 2.17 -8.01
C GLY A 37 -6.34 1.88 -8.00
N GLY A 38 -6.98 1.84 -6.84
CA GLY A 38 -8.42 1.58 -6.73
C GLY A 38 -9.31 2.64 -7.42
N ASN A 39 -8.82 3.87 -7.58
CA ASN A 39 -9.52 4.99 -8.23
C ASN A 39 -8.93 5.31 -9.62
N ASP A 40 -8.17 4.38 -10.21
CA ASP A 40 -7.35 4.62 -11.40
C ASP A 40 -7.82 3.79 -12.61
N ALA A 41 -9.11 3.45 -12.68
CA ALA A 41 -9.65 2.55 -13.71
C ALA A 41 -9.34 2.99 -15.15
N GLU A 42 -9.26 4.29 -15.40
CA GLU A 42 -8.95 4.87 -16.73
C GLU A 42 -7.55 5.50 -16.80
N ASN A 43 -6.74 5.36 -15.74
CA ASN A 43 -5.44 6.01 -15.68
C ASN A 43 -4.37 5.19 -16.40
N LEU A 44 -4.01 5.62 -17.61
CA LEU A 44 -2.97 4.99 -18.43
C LEU A 44 -1.59 5.02 -17.77
N ASP A 45 -1.34 5.95 -16.84
CA ASP A 45 -0.07 6.11 -16.14
C ASP A 45 0.03 5.30 -14.85
N LEU A 46 -0.96 4.44 -14.54
CA LEU A 46 -1.02 3.72 -13.25
C LEU A 46 0.29 2.99 -12.93
N ALA A 47 0.81 2.18 -13.87
CA ALA A 47 2.05 1.43 -13.63
C ALA A 47 3.25 2.33 -13.34
N THR A 48 3.42 3.40 -14.13
CA THR A 48 4.47 4.39 -13.98
C THR A 48 4.37 5.11 -12.63
N ASN A 49 3.16 5.53 -12.25
CA ASN A 49 2.91 6.21 -10.98
C ASN A 49 3.22 5.32 -9.78
N LEU A 50 2.76 4.06 -9.79
CA LEU A 50 3.01 3.11 -8.71
C LEU A 50 4.51 2.81 -8.54
N TYR A 51 5.23 2.64 -9.65
CA TYR A 51 6.68 2.45 -9.63
C TYR A 51 7.41 3.67 -9.05
N ALA A 52 7.00 4.88 -9.44
CA ALA A 52 7.55 6.13 -8.92
C ALA A 52 7.24 6.36 -7.43
N ILE A 53 6.01 6.06 -6.99
CA ILE A 53 5.61 6.09 -5.57
C ILE A 53 6.55 5.19 -4.76
N ARG A 54 6.76 3.96 -5.23
CA ARG A 54 7.62 3.00 -4.55
C ARG A 54 9.07 3.46 -4.45
N GLY A 55 9.60 4.04 -5.52
CA GLY A 55 10.98 4.55 -5.57
C GLY A 55 11.21 5.76 -4.65
N ARG A 56 10.20 6.60 -4.41
CA ARG A 56 10.29 7.74 -3.48
C ARG A 56 10.33 7.30 -2.02
N LEU A 57 9.57 6.26 -1.69
CA LEU A 57 9.55 5.65 -0.35
C LEU A 57 10.83 4.82 -0.17
N LYS A 58 11.88 5.41 0.39
CA LYS A 58 13.17 4.73 0.67
C LYS A 58 12.98 3.71 1.81
N VAL A 59 12.40 2.56 1.50
CA VAL A 59 12.07 1.48 2.44
C VAL A 59 12.63 0.14 1.99
N GLY A 60 13.08 -0.67 2.94
CA GLY A 60 13.57 -2.02 2.68
C GLY A 60 12.47 -3.03 2.37
N ARG A 61 11.25 -2.82 2.88
CA ARG A 61 10.07 -3.64 2.59
C ARG A 61 8.82 -2.79 2.47
N ALA A 62 8.00 -3.05 1.46
CA ALA A 62 6.63 -2.56 1.38
C ALA A 62 5.61 -3.70 1.30
N VAL A 63 4.39 -3.42 1.77
CA VAL A 63 3.22 -4.29 1.61
C VAL A 63 2.20 -3.54 0.76
N TRP A 64 1.80 -4.12 -0.36
CA TRP A 64 0.79 -3.57 -1.25
C TRP A 64 -0.58 -4.22 -0.98
N LEU A 65 -1.62 -3.39 -0.86
CA LEU A 65 -2.99 -3.86 -0.83
C LEU A 65 -3.52 -3.92 -2.27
N LEU A 66 -3.86 -5.12 -2.74
CA LEU A 66 -4.45 -5.28 -4.08
C LEU A 66 -5.95 -5.01 -4.01
N PRO A 67 -6.50 -4.06 -4.79
CA PRO A 67 -7.90 -3.66 -4.72
C PRO A 67 -8.84 -4.73 -5.29
N TYR A 68 -10.15 -4.49 -5.14
CA TYR A 68 -11.15 -5.39 -5.72
C TYR A 68 -11.18 -5.36 -7.26
N ASN A 69 -10.84 -4.23 -7.86
CA ASN A 69 -10.62 -4.10 -9.30
C ASN A 69 -9.42 -4.96 -9.72
N ARG A 70 -9.65 -5.94 -10.61
CA ARG A 70 -8.65 -6.97 -10.94
C ARG A 70 -7.56 -6.48 -11.89
N ASP A 71 -7.86 -5.52 -12.75
CA ASP A 71 -6.86 -4.94 -13.65
C ASP A 71 -5.84 -4.11 -12.85
N ALA A 72 -6.33 -3.25 -11.95
CA ALA A 72 -5.46 -2.52 -11.03
C ALA A 72 -4.67 -3.46 -10.12
N ALA A 73 -5.30 -4.54 -9.62
CA ALA A 73 -4.61 -5.56 -8.83
C ALA A 73 -3.48 -6.26 -9.61
N ALA A 74 -3.67 -6.55 -10.90
CA ALA A 74 -2.64 -7.11 -11.76
C ALA A 74 -1.45 -6.15 -11.93
N THR A 75 -1.72 -4.86 -12.17
CA THR A 75 -0.67 -3.83 -12.27
C THR A 75 0.13 -3.69 -10.98
N ILE A 76 -0.54 -3.64 -9.82
CA ILE A 76 0.14 -3.54 -8.52
C ILE A 76 0.98 -4.79 -8.24
N ARG A 77 0.46 -5.99 -8.57
CA ARG A 77 1.21 -7.23 -8.41
C ARG A 77 2.50 -7.23 -9.26
N TRP A 78 2.45 -6.72 -10.49
CA TRP A 78 3.63 -6.56 -11.33
C TRP A 78 4.67 -5.62 -10.72
N VAL A 79 4.25 -4.47 -10.16
CA VAL A 79 5.16 -3.55 -9.47
C VAL A 79 5.75 -4.20 -8.22
N ALA A 80 4.93 -4.82 -7.38
CA ALA A 80 5.40 -5.47 -6.15
C ALA A 80 6.46 -6.54 -6.44
N GLN A 81 6.27 -7.36 -7.48
CA GLN A 81 7.24 -8.37 -7.91
C GLN A 81 8.59 -7.75 -8.31
N ARG A 82 8.60 -6.64 -9.05
CA ARG A 82 9.84 -5.95 -9.47
C ARG A 82 10.67 -5.46 -8.28
N TRP A 83 10.01 -5.07 -7.19
CA TRP A 83 10.65 -4.57 -5.97
C TRP A 83 10.88 -5.64 -4.90
N GLY A 84 10.41 -6.88 -5.11
CA GLY A 84 10.43 -7.94 -4.09
C GLY A 84 9.51 -7.65 -2.89
N ASP A 85 8.51 -6.79 -3.09
CA ASP A 85 7.55 -6.40 -2.05
C ASP A 85 6.49 -7.50 -1.83
N GLN A 86 5.83 -7.44 -0.68
CA GLN A 86 4.73 -8.34 -0.35
C GLN A 86 3.39 -7.78 -0.83
N VAL A 87 2.41 -8.66 -1.06
CA VAL A 87 1.04 -8.29 -1.44
C VAL A 87 0.02 -8.90 -0.49
N ILE A 88 -1.04 -8.15 -0.20
CA ILE A 88 -2.26 -8.64 0.45
C ILE A 88 -3.40 -8.41 -0.52
N ASP A 89 -4.03 -9.48 -0.99
CA ASP A 89 -5.15 -9.38 -1.92
C ASP A 89 -6.45 -9.12 -1.16
N LEU A 90 -7.11 -7.99 -1.41
CA LEU A 90 -8.36 -7.67 -0.73
C LEU A 90 -9.50 -8.61 -1.13
N SER A 91 -9.39 -9.40 -2.21
CA SER A 91 -10.36 -10.47 -2.50
C SER A 91 -10.47 -11.50 -1.37
N TRP A 92 -9.43 -11.65 -0.55
CA TRP A 92 -9.44 -12.54 0.61
C TRP A 92 -10.40 -12.04 1.70
N ALA A 93 -10.74 -10.75 1.69
CA ALA A 93 -11.73 -10.15 2.58
C ALA A 93 -13.06 -9.95 1.84
N ARG A 94 -14.17 -10.22 2.53
CA ARG A 94 -15.51 -10.01 1.97
C ARG A 94 -15.74 -8.51 1.65
N PRO A 95 -16.13 -8.15 0.42
CA PRO A 95 -16.40 -6.76 0.04
C PRO A 95 -17.71 -6.24 0.64
N ARG A 96 -17.80 -4.92 0.78
CA ARG A 96 -19.06 -4.20 0.98
C ARG A 96 -19.85 -4.12 -0.33
N LYS A 97 -21.10 -3.67 -0.23
CA LYS A 97 -21.97 -3.46 -1.40
C LYS A 97 -21.41 -2.46 -2.41
N ASP A 98 -20.55 -1.54 -1.98
CA ASP A 98 -19.90 -0.56 -2.87
C ASP A 98 -18.82 -1.19 -3.77
N GLY A 99 -18.41 -2.45 -3.53
CA GLY A 99 -17.39 -3.13 -4.31
C GLY A 99 -15.97 -2.56 -4.16
N VAL A 100 -15.77 -1.55 -3.31
CA VAL A 100 -14.49 -0.86 -3.12
C VAL A 100 -13.92 -1.14 -1.74
N HIS A 101 -14.77 -1.17 -0.72
CA HIS A 101 -14.35 -1.34 0.67
C HIS A 101 -14.55 -2.77 1.15
N CYS A 102 -13.70 -3.22 2.07
CA CYS A 102 -13.91 -4.49 2.77
C CYS A 102 -14.87 -4.32 3.95
N LEU A 103 -15.52 -5.42 4.36
CA LEU A 103 -16.35 -5.43 5.57
C LEU A 103 -15.53 -5.33 6.86
N SER A 104 -14.27 -5.79 6.86
CA SER A 104 -13.43 -5.86 8.06
C SER A 104 -12.03 -5.31 7.81
N TYR A 105 -11.81 -4.04 8.19
CA TYR A 105 -10.47 -3.44 8.20
C TYR A 105 -9.54 -4.09 9.23
N SER A 106 -10.08 -4.63 10.32
CA SER A 106 -9.28 -5.32 11.35
C SER A 106 -8.69 -6.64 10.84
N TRP A 107 -9.33 -7.30 9.87
CA TRP A 107 -8.73 -8.43 9.17
C TRP A 107 -7.53 -7.99 8.34
N VAL A 108 -7.69 -6.93 7.54
CA VAL A 108 -6.61 -6.38 6.69
C VAL A 108 -5.41 -5.95 7.54
N ALA A 109 -5.65 -5.22 8.62
CA ALA A 109 -4.60 -4.76 9.54
C ALA A 109 -3.81 -5.93 10.15
N ARG A 110 -4.49 -7.01 10.58
CA ARG A 110 -3.84 -8.21 11.10
C ARG A 110 -3.02 -8.94 10.04
N SER A 111 -3.50 -8.98 8.81
CA SER A 111 -2.74 -9.54 7.69
C SER A 111 -1.45 -8.73 7.47
N VAL A 112 -1.52 -7.39 7.44
CA VAL A 112 -0.34 -6.52 7.32
C VAL A 112 0.70 -6.81 8.42
N ILE A 113 0.25 -6.92 9.68
CA ILE A 113 1.14 -7.26 10.80
C ILE A 113 1.80 -8.63 10.60
N ARG A 114 1.04 -9.65 10.21
CA ARG A 114 1.53 -11.02 10.00
C ARG A 114 2.57 -11.12 8.89
N TYR A 115 2.44 -10.33 7.83
CA TYR A 115 3.40 -10.28 6.71
C TYR A 115 4.69 -9.49 7.03
N GLY A 116 4.96 -9.22 8.31
CA GLY A 116 6.21 -8.64 8.75
C GLY A 116 6.19 -7.13 8.91
N TYR A 117 5.02 -6.49 8.95
CA TYR A 117 4.87 -5.12 9.47
C TYR A 117 4.95 -5.12 11.01
N VAL A 118 6.04 -5.68 11.53
CA VAL A 118 6.48 -5.50 12.91
C VAL A 118 7.74 -4.67 12.77
N PRO A 119 7.80 -3.41 13.25
CA PRO A 119 9.06 -2.70 13.30
C PRO A 119 10.04 -3.61 14.04
N ALA A 120 11.17 -3.93 13.41
CA ALA A 120 12.20 -4.72 14.06
C ALA A 120 12.38 -4.14 15.46
N ARG A 121 12.17 -4.95 16.50
CA ARG A 121 12.57 -4.54 17.85
C ARG A 121 14.03 -4.19 17.71
N SER A 122 14.36 -2.92 17.93
CA SER A 122 15.75 -2.52 18.11
C SER A 122 16.26 -3.37 19.26
N SER A 123 17.05 -4.38 18.92
CA SER A 123 17.92 -5.08 19.86
C SER A 123 18.85 -4.01 20.41
N ARG A 124 18.68 -3.70 21.69
CA ARG A 124 19.72 -3.06 22.48
C ARG A 124 20.75 -4.11 22.85
#